data_AF-A0A965URG5-F1
#
_entry.id   AF-A0A965URG5-F1
#
_cell.length_a   1.000
_cell.length_b   1.000
_cell.length_c   1.000
_cell.angle_alpha   90.00
_cell.angle_beta   90.00
_cell.angle_gamma   90.00
#
_symmetry.space_group_name_H-M   'P 1'
#
loop_
_entity.id
_entity.type
_entity.pdbx_description
1 polymer ?
#
loop_
_entity_poly.entity_id
_entity_poly.type
_entity_poly.pdbx_seq_one_letter_code
_entity_poly.pdbx_strand_id
1 'polypeptide(L)'
;MNKADKNQKITLDIIQVDGNLTAAYNPPTNNIGIPVPGIPSTDYSPTPGAVPVQEQLGWRWARWGENDRWPTTTRLKIENVPIAGRTINQLVNMLYGNGIAYYRNSDLGSDPTQPSRAYIPAIENWLRQNRIHTQFITAQFQDFRYSWNAFSELVFSKDRKLITNIYHKTAEHCRLSQQDENELRSLWLLYSPDFAYQQPANERIRQIPLYQWDAEEEFMAALFGAGFHKMAWHSRYPTAGNYYARPYWMGL
;
A
#
# COMPACT_ATOMS: atom_id res chain seq x y z
N MET A 1 28.19 -24.71 -7.63
CA MET A 1 27.45 -23.56 -8.19
C MET A 1 27.70 -22.38 -7.25
N ASN A 2 28.52 -21.41 -7.69
CA ASN A 2 29.19 -20.41 -6.86
C ASN A 2 28.26 -19.35 -6.27
N LYS A 3 28.58 -18.95 -5.04
CA LYS A 3 27.95 -17.86 -4.30
C LYS A 3 28.55 -16.51 -4.75
N ALA A 4 27.73 -15.51 -5.08
CA ALA A 4 28.19 -14.14 -5.39
C ALA A 4 28.04 -13.21 -4.17
N ASP A 5 29.09 -12.44 -3.90
CA ASP A 5 29.33 -11.58 -2.74
C ASP A 5 28.84 -10.14 -2.99
N LYS A 6 28.17 -9.52 -2.02
CA LYS A 6 27.26 -8.35 -2.22
C LYS A 6 27.80 -7.00 -1.72
N ASN A 7 29.13 -6.82 -1.69
CA ASN A 7 29.73 -5.52 -1.35
C ASN A 7 30.59 -4.94 -2.49
N GLN A 8 30.07 -4.96 -3.71
CA GLN A 8 30.67 -4.21 -4.81
C GLN A 8 30.40 -2.71 -4.62
N LYS A 9 31.41 -1.98 -4.12
CA LYS A 9 31.47 -0.53 -4.27
C LYS A 9 31.60 -0.22 -5.75
N ILE A 10 30.52 0.27 -6.35
CA ILE A 10 30.54 0.83 -7.69
C ILE A 10 31.28 2.15 -7.61
N THR A 11 32.45 2.20 -8.25
CA THR A 11 33.21 3.45 -8.43
C THR A 11 32.93 3.94 -9.84
N LEU A 12 32.43 5.17 -9.97
CA LEU A 12 32.20 5.82 -11.25
C LEU A 12 33.25 6.91 -11.42
N ASP A 13 34.11 6.74 -12.41
CA ASP A 13 35.11 7.75 -12.75
C ASP A 13 34.48 8.73 -13.74
N ILE A 14 34.52 10.03 -13.42
CA ILE A 14 34.08 11.09 -14.33
C ILE A 14 35.30 11.59 -15.08
N ILE A 15 35.29 11.44 -16.41
CA ILE A 15 36.38 11.86 -17.29
C ILE A 15 35.86 12.83 -18.35
N GLN A 16 36.69 13.80 -18.74
CA GLN A 16 36.34 14.78 -19.77
C GLN A 16 36.91 14.33 -21.12
N VAL A 17 36.05 14.15 -22.11
CA VAL A 17 36.42 13.78 -23.49
C VAL A 17 35.79 14.79 -24.44
N ASP A 18 36.61 15.40 -25.30
CA ASP A 18 36.19 16.44 -26.26
C ASP A 18 35.37 17.58 -25.64
N GLY A 19 35.75 18.00 -24.43
CA GLY A 19 35.11 19.09 -23.70
C GLY A 19 33.87 18.68 -22.90
N ASN A 20 33.35 17.46 -23.06
CA ASN A 20 32.17 16.97 -22.35
C ASN A 20 32.54 16.00 -21.21
N LEU A 21 31.88 16.14 -20.06
CA LEU A 21 32.03 15.19 -18.94
C LEU A 21 31.24 13.92 -19.22
N THR A 22 31.94 12.79 -19.23
CA THR A 22 31.36 11.46 -19.45
C THR A 22 31.72 10.56 -18.28
N ALA A 23 30.74 9.82 -17.73
CA ALA A 23 30.99 8.83 -16.69
C ALA A 23 31.37 7.49 -17.35
N ALA A 24 32.51 6.93 -16.96
CA ALA A 24 32.94 5.61 -17.38
C ALA A 24 32.86 4.62 -16.20
N TYR A 25 32.29 3.45 -16.44
CA TYR A 25 32.21 2.38 -15.44
C TYR A 25 33.39 1.42 -15.60
N ASN A 26 34.19 1.26 -14.54
CA ASN A 26 35.34 0.37 -14.53
C ASN A 26 35.07 -0.85 -13.62
N PRO A 27 34.82 -2.06 -14.16
CA PRO A 27 34.53 -3.22 -13.34
C PRO A 27 35.78 -3.71 -12.58
N PRO A 28 35.64 -4.27 -11.35
CA PRO A 28 36.79 -4.73 -10.60
C PRO A 28 37.44 -5.94 -11.29
N THR A 29 38.70 -5.81 -11.69
CA THR A 29 39.50 -6.95 -12.14
C THR A 29 39.92 -7.78 -10.93
N ASN A 30 39.40 -9.02 -10.84
CA ASN A 30 39.76 -9.99 -9.80
C ASN A 30 41.27 -10.31 -9.85
N ASN A 31 42.03 -9.75 -8.90
CA ASN A 31 43.44 -10.12 -8.70
C ASN A 31 43.61 -11.09 -7.52
N ILE A 32 44.12 -12.25 -7.90
CA ILE A 32 44.94 -13.25 -7.19
C ILE A 32 45.59 -12.67 -5.91
N GLY A 33 45.24 -13.22 -4.74
CA GLY A 33 45.82 -12.85 -3.45
C GLY A 33 46.11 -14.09 -2.58
N ILE A 34 47.32 -14.13 -2.04
CA ILE A 34 47.95 -15.23 -1.28
C ILE A 34 47.28 -15.39 0.11
N PRO A 35 46.99 -16.62 0.59
CA PRO A 35 46.28 -16.82 1.84
C PRO A 35 47.16 -16.59 3.08
N VAL A 36 46.62 -15.88 4.07
CA VAL A 36 47.21 -15.69 5.41
C VAL A 36 46.54 -16.66 6.40
N PRO A 37 47.27 -17.53 7.11
CA PRO A 37 46.68 -18.51 8.02
C PRO A 37 46.20 -17.89 9.33
N GLY A 38 44.98 -18.23 9.78
CA GLY A 38 44.54 -18.01 11.18
C GLY A 38 43.19 -17.33 11.41
N ILE A 39 42.43 -16.99 10.36
CA ILE A 39 41.10 -16.38 10.52
C ILE A 39 40.01 -17.43 10.26
N PRO A 40 39.10 -17.70 11.21
CA PRO A 40 38.01 -18.66 11.02
C PRO A 40 37.08 -18.16 9.91
N SER A 41 36.84 -19.02 8.92
CA SER A 41 36.01 -18.73 7.75
C SER A 41 34.57 -18.43 8.18
N THR A 42 34.14 -17.19 8.01
CA THR A 42 32.72 -16.85 8.06
C THR A 42 32.05 -17.42 6.82
N ASP A 43 31.00 -18.21 7.02
CA ASP A 43 30.26 -18.88 5.96
C ASP A 43 29.43 -17.85 5.17
N TYR A 44 30.04 -17.26 4.15
CA TYR A 44 29.33 -16.43 3.17
C TYR A 44 28.36 -17.31 2.43
N SER A 45 27.07 -17.29 2.78
CA SER A 45 25.98 -17.77 1.92
C SER A 45 25.63 -16.70 0.89
N PRO A 46 25.44 -17.05 -0.41
CA PRO A 46 25.16 -16.02 -1.38
C PRO A 46 23.83 -15.44 -0.98
N THR A 47 23.77 -14.13 -0.86
CA THR A 47 22.46 -13.49 -0.86
C THR A 47 21.82 -13.84 -2.20
N PRO A 48 20.65 -14.51 -2.24
CA PRO A 48 20.01 -14.87 -3.49
C PRO A 48 19.96 -13.64 -4.42
N GLY A 49 20.34 -13.85 -5.67
CA GLY A 49 20.27 -12.83 -6.72
C GLY A 49 18.84 -12.32 -6.86
N ALA A 50 18.70 -11.07 -7.30
CA ALA A 50 17.46 -10.30 -7.36
C ALA A 50 16.43 -10.83 -8.39
N VAL A 51 15.97 -12.07 -8.19
CA VAL A 51 14.65 -12.53 -8.62
C VAL A 51 13.66 -12.03 -7.56
N PRO A 52 12.43 -11.60 -7.89
CA PRO A 52 11.45 -11.28 -6.86
C PRO A 52 11.29 -12.50 -5.96
N VAL A 53 11.75 -12.40 -4.70
CA VAL A 53 11.64 -13.44 -3.66
C VAL A 53 10.23 -14.03 -3.58
N GLN A 54 9.23 -13.28 -4.02
CA GLN A 54 7.83 -13.65 -4.12
C GLN A 54 7.57 -14.89 -4.99
N GLU A 55 8.23 -15.01 -6.15
CA GLU A 55 8.07 -16.17 -7.06
C GLU A 55 8.75 -17.43 -6.51
N GLN A 56 9.92 -17.27 -5.90
CA GLN A 56 10.68 -18.39 -5.34
C GLN A 56 10.05 -18.96 -4.06
N LEU A 57 9.32 -18.13 -3.29
CA LEU A 57 8.62 -18.57 -2.08
C LEU A 57 7.16 -18.98 -2.32
N GLY A 58 6.64 -18.82 -3.55
CA GLY A 58 5.26 -19.20 -3.92
C GLY A 58 4.17 -18.34 -3.29
N TRP A 59 4.49 -17.08 -2.94
CA TRP A 59 3.54 -16.21 -2.24
C TRP A 59 2.57 -15.57 -3.21
N ARG A 60 1.27 -15.71 -2.95
CA ARG A 60 0.18 -15.22 -3.82
C ARG A 60 -0.11 -13.72 -3.67
N TRP A 61 0.74 -12.99 -2.95
CA TRP A 61 0.48 -11.60 -2.58
C TRP A 61 1.72 -10.72 -2.57
N ALA A 62 1.47 -9.43 -2.79
CA ALA A 62 2.47 -8.41 -2.72
C ALA A 62 2.84 -8.13 -1.26
N ARG A 63 4.14 -8.26 -0.96
CA ARG A 63 4.69 -7.97 0.37
C ARG A 63 4.75 -6.47 0.62
N TRP A 64 4.48 -6.06 1.86
CA TRP A 64 4.71 -4.67 2.29
C TRP A 64 6.19 -4.27 2.35
N GLY A 65 7.10 -5.25 2.39
CA GLY A 65 8.54 -5.05 2.51
C GLY A 65 9.24 -6.37 2.84
N GLU A 66 10.49 -6.28 3.29
CA GLU A 66 11.36 -7.44 3.51
C GLU A 66 10.79 -8.49 4.47
N ASN A 67 9.97 -8.08 5.44
CA ASN A 67 9.35 -8.97 6.42
C ASN A 67 7.82 -9.06 6.27
N ASP A 68 7.24 -8.39 5.27
CA ASP A 68 5.78 -8.30 5.06
C ASP A 68 4.97 -7.86 6.29
N ARG A 69 5.58 -7.13 7.22
CA ARG A 69 4.94 -6.67 8.48
C ARG A 69 5.05 -5.16 8.69
N TRP A 70 5.40 -4.43 7.64
CA TRP A 70 5.75 -3.02 7.75
C TRP A 70 4.64 -2.14 8.38
N PRO A 71 3.34 -2.32 8.08
CA PRO A 71 2.27 -1.60 8.78
C PRO A 71 2.30 -1.82 10.30
N THR A 72 2.37 -3.09 10.74
CA THR A 72 2.45 -3.46 12.17
C THR A 72 3.71 -2.93 12.83
N THR A 73 4.88 -3.06 12.18
CA THR A 73 6.13 -2.51 12.71
C THR A 73 6.06 -0.99 12.86
N THR A 74 5.44 -0.29 11.92
CA THR A 74 5.30 1.17 11.95
C THR A 74 4.37 1.61 13.08
N ARG A 75 3.21 0.97 13.22
CA ARG A 75 2.29 1.26 14.34
C ARG A 75 2.98 1.05 15.69
N LEU A 76 3.61 -0.09 15.91
CA LEU A 76 4.30 -0.40 17.18
C LEU A 76 5.43 0.61 17.49
N LYS A 77 6.21 1.03 16.47
CA LYS A 77 7.24 2.06 16.65
C LYS A 77 6.65 3.41 17.06
N ILE A 78 5.54 3.81 16.46
CA ILE A 78 4.86 5.08 16.77
C ILE A 78 4.21 5.02 18.16
N GLU A 79 3.56 3.92 18.51
CA GLU A 79 2.94 3.70 19.84
C GLU A 79 3.97 3.75 20.98
N ASN A 80 5.20 3.30 20.72
CA ASN A 80 6.28 3.35 21.70
C ASN A 80 6.85 4.76 21.93
N VAL A 81 6.49 5.75 21.11
CA VAL A 81 6.97 7.13 21.21
C VAL A 81 5.78 8.06 21.51
N PRO A 82 5.55 8.46 22.78
CA PRO A 82 4.36 9.21 23.18
C PRO A 82 4.11 10.49 22.37
N ILE A 83 5.19 11.21 22.01
CA ILE A 83 5.09 12.41 21.19
C ILE A 83 4.60 12.09 19.77
N ALA A 84 5.03 10.97 19.17
CA ALA A 84 4.62 10.55 17.84
C ALA A 84 3.13 10.19 17.80
N GLY A 85 2.63 9.46 18.81
CA GLY A 85 1.21 9.14 18.95
C GLY A 85 0.34 10.41 19.02
N ARG A 86 0.76 11.42 19.79
CA ARG A 86 0.07 12.72 19.87
C ARG A 86 0.09 13.45 18.53
N THR A 87 1.22 13.48 17.85
CA THR A 87 1.35 14.11 16.52
C THR A 87 0.46 13.44 15.49
N ILE A 88 0.41 12.11 15.44
CA ILE A 88 -0.49 11.38 14.53
C ILE A 88 -1.95 11.70 14.84
N ASN A 89 -2.36 11.72 16.12
CA ASN A 89 -3.71 12.11 16.50
C ASN A 89 -4.07 13.52 16.00
N GLN A 90 -3.17 14.49 16.18
CA GLN A 90 -3.37 15.85 15.69
C GLN A 90 -3.50 15.90 14.16
N LEU A 91 -2.66 15.16 13.43
CA LEU A 91 -2.73 15.08 11.97
C LEU A 91 -4.02 14.42 11.48
N VAL A 92 -4.51 13.39 12.16
CA VAL A 92 -5.82 12.77 11.88
C VAL A 92 -6.96 13.77 12.11
N ASN A 93 -6.91 14.54 13.20
CA ASN A 93 -7.91 15.58 13.47
C ASN A 93 -7.86 16.70 12.42
N MET A 94 -6.67 17.07 11.95
CA MET A 94 -6.50 18.05 10.87
C MET A 94 -7.07 17.54 9.53
N LEU A 95 -6.88 16.24 9.21
CA LEU A 95 -7.49 15.62 8.03
C LEU A 95 -9.02 15.57 8.12
N TYR A 96 -9.56 15.33 9.32
CA TYR A 96 -11.00 15.35 9.54
C TYR A 96 -11.59 16.75 9.46
N GLY A 97 -10.86 17.77 9.96
CA GLY A 97 -11.33 19.15 9.96
C GLY A 97 -12.69 19.27 10.64
N ASN A 98 -13.65 19.87 9.93
CA ASN A 98 -15.04 20.04 10.39
C ASN A 98 -15.96 18.87 9.99
N GLY A 99 -15.39 17.77 9.49
CA GLY A 99 -16.12 16.61 9.00
C GLY A 99 -16.46 16.69 7.51
N ILE A 100 -17.44 15.88 7.11
CA ILE A 100 -17.85 15.74 5.71
C ILE A 100 -19.11 16.57 5.49
N ALA A 101 -19.10 17.40 4.46
CA ALA A 101 -20.29 18.06 3.93
C ALA A 101 -20.57 17.52 2.53
N TYR A 102 -21.86 17.45 2.17
CA TYR A 102 -22.30 17.14 0.82
C TYR A 102 -23.34 18.19 0.41
N TYR A 103 -23.38 18.49 -0.88
CA TYR A 103 -24.25 19.50 -1.48
C TYR A 103 -24.80 18.93 -2.79
N ARG A 104 -25.87 19.52 -3.33
CA ARG A 104 -26.33 19.18 -4.68
C ARG A 104 -25.57 20.03 -5.68
N ASN A 105 -25.21 19.48 -6.83
CA ASN A 105 -24.60 20.27 -7.89
C ASN A 105 -25.50 21.42 -8.37
N SER A 106 -26.83 21.30 -8.21
CA SER A 106 -27.78 22.38 -8.46
C SER A 106 -27.67 23.56 -7.48
N ASP A 107 -27.13 23.30 -6.28
CA ASP A 107 -27.01 24.28 -5.19
C ASP A 107 -25.69 25.07 -5.31
N LEU A 108 -24.78 24.63 -6.20
CA LEU A 108 -23.69 25.46 -6.72
C LEU A 108 -24.32 26.52 -7.64
N GLY A 109 -24.79 27.62 -7.04
CA GLY A 109 -25.25 28.79 -7.78
C GLY A 109 -24.10 29.51 -8.50
N SER A 110 -24.18 30.85 -8.59
CA SER A 110 -23.14 31.67 -9.21
C SER A 110 -21.83 31.76 -8.42
N ASP A 111 -21.85 31.47 -7.11
CA ASP A 111 -20.65 31.42 -6.26
C ASP A 111 -20.33 29.96 -5.87
N PRO A 112 -19.38 29.31 -6.56
CA PRO A 112 -19.02 27.91 -6.31
C PRO A 112 -18.18 27.71 -5.04
N THR A 113 -17.83 28.78 -4.32
CA THR A 113 -16.87 28.70 -3.21
C THR A 113 -17.52 28.35 -1.86
N GLN A 114 -18.83 28.54 -1.72
CA GLN A 114 -19.55 28.27 -0.47
C GLN A 114 -20.90 27.56 -0.71
N PRO A 115 -20.88 26.32 -1.22
CA PRO A 115 -22.11 25.56 -1.38
C PRO A 115 -22.76 25.30 -0.02
N SER A 116 -24.06 25.57 0.10
CA SER A 116 -24.82 25.22 1.29
C SER A 116 -24.89 23.69 1.44
N ARG A 117 -24.66 23.17 2.65
CA ARG A 117 -24.84 21.74 2.93
C ARG A 117 -26.28 21.35 2.61
N ALA A 118 -26.44 20.34 1.75
CA ALA A 118 -27.74 19.77 1.48
C ALA A 118 -28.14 18.80 2.61
N TYR A 119 -29.44 18.76 2.92
CA TYR A 119 -30.01 17.69 3.75
C TYR A 119 -30.76 16.71 2.85
N ILE A 120 -30.22 15.49 2.71
CA ILE A 120 -30.83 14.42 1.93
C ILE A 120 -31.03 13.23 2.87
N PRO A 121 -32.28 12.91 3.28
CA PRO A 121 -32.54 11.87 4.28
C PRO A 121 -31.89 10.51 3.98
N ALA A 122 -31.84 10.12 2.71
CA ALA A 122 -31.20 8.89 2.27
C ALA A 122 -29.68 8.89 2.55
N ILE A 123 -29.00 10.01 2.32
CA ILE A 123 -27.57 10.15 2.57
C ILE A 123 -27.31 10.20 4.08
N GLU A 124 -28.08 10.95 4.85
CA GLU A 124 -27.95 10.98 6.32
C GLU A 124 -28.14 9.59 6.94
N ASN A 125 -29.13 8.83 6.47
CA ASN A 125 -29.35 7.46 6.89
C ASN A 125 -28.14 6.58 6.56
N TRP A 126 -27.60 6.72 5.35
CA TRP A 126 -26.42 5.98 4.92
C TRP A 126 -25.17 6.32 5.75
N LEU A 127 -24.91 7.61 6.00
CA LEU A 127 -23.79 8.10 6.82
C LEU A 127 -23.88 7.54 8.24
N ARG A 128 -25.08 7.52 8.83
CA ARG A 128 -25.34 6.98 10.17
C ARG A 128 -25.18 5.47 10.22
N GLN A 129 -25.77 4.73 9.27
CA GLN A 129 -25.69 3.27 9.21
C GLN A 129 -24.24 2.79 9.06
N ASN A 130 -23.46 3.52 8.27
CA ASN A 130 -22.04 3.23 8.04
C ASN A 130 -21.10 3.85 9.08
N ARG A 131 -21.66 4.55 10.09
CA ARG A 131 -20.89 5.18 11.16
C ARG A 131 -19.75 6.03 10.61
N ILE A 132 -20.03 6.78 9.53
CA ILE A 132 -19.02 7.50 8.75
C ILE A 132 -18.23 8.45 9.65
N HIS A 133 -18.93 9.27 10.43
CA HIS A 133 -18.33 10.27 11.31
C HIS A 133 -17.68 9.71 12.58
N THR A 134 -18.13 8.55 13.07
CA THR A 134 -17.72 8.04 14.39
C THR A 134 -16.69 6.93 14.33
N GLN A 135 -16.63 6.16 13.24
CA GLN A 135 -15.75 4.99 13.13
C GLN A 135 -15.00 4.95 11.81
N PHE A 136 -15.71 4.99 10.67
CA PHE A 136 -15.11 4.67 9.39
C PHE A 136 -14.02 5.67 8.97
N ILE A 137 -14.31 6.97 8.95
CA ILE A 137 -13.38 7.96 8.39
C ILE A 137 -12.14 8.15 9.27
N THR A 138 -12.32 8.15 10.60
CA THR A 138 -11.21 8.26 11.55
C THR A 138 -10.26 7.09 11.40
N ALA A 139 -10.78 5.86 11.24
CA ALA A 139 -9.96 4.68 11.00
C ALA A 139 -9.23 4.74 9.65
N GLN A 140 -9.90 5.21 8.58
CA GLN A 140 -9.25 5.45 7.29
C GLN A 140 -8.09 6.44 7.41
N PHE A 141 -8.30 7.56 8.09
CA PHE A 141 -7.26 8.58 8.27
C PHE A 141 -6.12 8.10 9.15
N GLN A 142 -6.41 7.33 10.20
CA GLN A 142 -5.37 6.71 11.02
C GLN A 142 -4.49 5.81 10.15
N ASP A 143 -5.07 4.82 9.47
CA ASP A 143 -4.30 3.90 8.62
C ASP A 143 -3.53 4.62 7.51
N PHE A 144 -4.16 5.62 6.90
CA PHE A 144 -3.49 6.48 5.93
C PHE A 144 -2.34 7.24 6.57
N ARG A 145 -2.47 7.78 7.79
CA ARG A 145 -1.38 8.48 8.47
C ARG A 145 -0.28 7.55 8.96
N TYR A 146 -0.56 6.30 9.31
CA TYR A 146 0.45 5.33 9.71
C TYR A 146 1.22 4.79 8.50
N SER A 147 0.49 4.38 7.47
CA SER A 147 1.04 3.55 6.40
C SER A 147 0.97 4.17 5.01
N TRP A 148 0.32 5.32 4.85
CA TRP A 148 -0.04 5.94 3.54
C TRP A 148 -0.93 5.10 2.64
N ASN A 149 -1.52 4.07 3.22
CA ASN A 149 -2.40 3.13 2.55
C ASN A 149 -3.58 2.87 3.48
N ALA A 150 -4.79 2.97 2.96
CA ALA A 150 -5.98 2.60 3.69
C ALA A 150 -6.90 1.82 2.74
N PHE A 151 -7.55 0.78 3.28
CA PHE A 151 -8.39 -0.10 2.49
C PHE A 151 -9.84 -0.02 2.96
N SER A 152 -10.77 -0.09 2.01
CA SER A 152 -12.20 -0.10 2.27
C SER A 152 -12.86 -1.27 1.54
N GLU A 153 -13.81 -1.96 2.16
CA GLU A 153 -14.73 -2.89 1.50
C GLU A 153 -16.06 -2.17 1.31
N LEU A 154 -16.51 -2.02 0.07
CA LEU A 154 -17.82 -1.48 -0.30
C LEU A 154 -18.75 -2.64 -0.64
N VAL A 155 -19.98 -2.58 -0.15
CA VAL A 155 -21.02 -3.59 -0.40
C VAL A 155 -22.17 -2.94 -1.13
N PHE A 156 -22.59 -3.56 -2.22
CA PHE A 156 -23.67 -3.10 -3.08
C PHE A 156 -25.02 -3.68 -2.66
N SER A 157 -26.09 -2.94 -2.97
CA SER A 157 -27.47 -3.42 -2.90
C SER A 157 -27.68 -4.63 -3.82
N LYS A 158 -28.79 -5.35 -3.61
CA LYS A 158 -29.15 -6.52 -4.44
C LYS A 158 -29.27 -6.17 -5.92
N ASP A 159 -29.81 -4.98 -6.23
CA ASP A 159 -29.94 -4.45 -7.59
C ASP A 159 -28.67 -3.75 -8.10
N ARG A 160 -27.62 -3.67 -7.28
CA ARG A 160 -26.29 -3.12 -7.60
C ARG A 160 -26.27 -1.63 -7.97
N LYS A 161 -27.33 -0.90 -7.66
CA LYS A 161 -27.44 0.53 -7.94
C LYS A 161 -26.85 1.41 -6.86
N LEU A 162 -26.76 0.90 -5.63
CA LEU A 162 -26.34 1.67 -4.46
C LEU A 162 -25.28 0.91 -3.68
N ILE A 163 -24.36 1.64 -3.06
CA ILE A 163 -23.50 1.10 -2.00
C ILE A 163 -24.31 1.16 -0.71
N THR A 164 -24.63 0.02 -0.11
CA THR A 164 -25.38 -0.02 1.16
C THR A 164 -24.45 0.06 2.36
N ASN A 165 -23.27 -0.55 2.26
CA ASN A 165 -22.32 -0.60 3.37
C ASN A 165 -20.89 -0.30 2.93
N ILE A 166 -20.13 0.29 3.84
CA ILE A 166 -18.69 0.49 3.71
C ILE A 166 -18.00 0.09 5.01
N TYR A 167 -16.90 -0.65 4.89
CA TYR A 167 -16.12 -1.14 6.01
C TYR A 167 -14.67 -0.76 5.84
N HIS A 168 -14.08 -0.18 6.88
CA HIS A 168 -12.64 -0.01 6.96
C HIS A 168 -11.96 -1.38 7.11
N LYS A 169 -10.89 -1.60 6.36
CA LYS A 169 -10.04 -2.78 6.49
C LYS A 169 -8.64 -2.31 6.90
N THR A 170 -8.26 -2.69 8.11
CA THR A 170 -6.96 -2.30 8.68
C THR A 170 -5.82 -2.77 7.79
N ALA A 171 -4.90 -1.88 7.45
CA ALA A 171 -3.80 -2.11 6.53
C ALA A 171 -2.90 -3.27 6.98
N GLU A 172 -2.72 -3.46 8.29
CA GLU A 172 -1.97 -4.59 8.85
C GLU A 172 -2.54 -5.95 8.44
N HIS A 173 -3.86 -6.02 8.27
CA HIS A 173 -4.63 -7.22 7.91
C HIS A 173 -4.83 -7.38 6.39
N CYS A 174 -4.27 -6.48 5.59
CA CYS A 174 -4.52 -6.40 4.16
C CYS A 174 -3.25 -6.64 3.34
N ARG A 175 -3.37 -7.38 2.25
CA ARG A 175 -2.36 -7.48 1.20
C ARG A 175 -3.01 -7.30 -0.16
N LEU A 176 -2.33 -6.66 -1.10
CA LEU A 176 -2.69 -6.72 -2.51
C LEU A 176 -2.27 -8.07 -3.07
N SER A 177 -3.03 -8.63 -4.01
CA SER A 177 -2.52 -9.72 -4.86
C SER A 177 -1.27 -9.25 -5.61
N GLN A 178 -0.45 -10.21 -6.03
CA GLN A 178 0.55 -9.92 -7.06
C GLN A 178 -0.13 -9.30 -8.28
N GLN A 179 0.64 -8.51 -9.03
CA GLN A 179 0.18 -8.00 -10.31
C GLN A 179 -0.06 -9.19 -11.23
N ASP A 180 -1.21 -9.18 -11.89
CA ASP A 180 -1.48 -10.11 -12.98
C ASP A 180 -0.45 -9.87 -14.10
N GLU A 181 0.10 -10.93 -14.68
CA GLU A 181 1.14 -10.82 -15.71
C GLU A 181 0.63 -10.18 -17.01
N ASN A 182 -0.67 -10.31 -17.28
CA ASN A 182 -1.29 -9.78 -18.49
C ASN A 182 -1.79 -8.35 -18.27
N GLU A 183 -2.49 -8.11 -17.16
CA GLU A 183 -3.08 -6.80 -16.86
C GLU A 183 -2.09 -5.84 -16.18
N LEU A 184 -0.99 -6.34 -15.64
CA LEU A 184 -0.01 -5.58 -14.83
C LEU A 184 -0.66 -4.83 -13.65
N ARG A 185 -1.77 -5.36 -13.13
CA ARG A 185 -2.59 -4.78 -12.07
C ARG A 185 -2.80 -5.77 -10.93
N SER A 186 -2.88 -5.27 -9.70
CA SER A 186 -3.34 -6.08 -8.56
C SER A 186 -4.86 -6.17 -8.60
N LEU A 187 -5.40 -7.36 -8.86
CA LEU A 187 -6.84 -7.57 -9.05
C LEU A 187 -7.61 -7.82 -7.75
N TRP A 188 -6.92 -8.21 -6.67
CA TRP A 188 -7.56 -8.60 -5.43
C TRP A 188 -6.97 -7.89 -4.21
N LEU A 189 -7.84 -7.49 -3.29
CA LEU A 189 -7.50 -7.27 -1.90
C LEU A 189 -7.63 -8.60 -1.15
N LEU A 190 -6.55 -9.02 -0.52
CA LEU A 190 -6.48 -10.18 0.36
C LEU A 190 -6.57 -9.72 1.80
N TYR A 191 -7.54 -10.22 2.53
CA TYR A 191 -7.81 -9.84 3.90
C TYR A 191 -7.70 -11.05 4.84
N SER A 192 -6.90 -10.91 5.89
CA SER A 192 -6.85 -11.85 7.01
C SER A 192 -6.32 -11.15 8.27
N PRO A 193 -6.96 -11.30 9.44
CA PRO A 193 -6.42 -10.79 10.70
C PRO A 193 -5.03 -11.37 11.03
N ASP A 194 -4.74 -12.58 10.55
CA ASP A 194 -3.47 -13.25 10.88
C ASP A 194 -2.27 -12.53 10.29
N PHE A 195 -2.44 -11.76 9.21
CA PHE A 195 -1.35 -11.02 8.55
C PHE A 195 -0.58 -10.07 9.49
N ALA A 196 -1.19 -9.61 10.59
CA ALA A 196 -0.51 -8.79 11.58
C ALA A 196 0.49 -9.60 12.44
N TYR A 197 0.30 -10.91 12.57
CA TYR A 197 1.01 -11.76 13.52
C TYR A 197 1.85 -12.86 12.87
N GLN A 198 1.35 -13.43 11.76
CA GLN A 198 1.93 -14.58 11.07
C GLN A 198 1.45 -14.65 9.61
N GLN A 199 1.94 -15.61 8.85
CA GLN A 199 1.39 -15.89 7.53
C GLN A 199 0.09 -16.68 7.68
N PRO A 200 -1.06 -16.19 7.14
CA PRO A 200 -2.30 -16.93 7.17
C PRO A 200 -2.24 -18.20 6.32
N ALA A 201 -2.95 -19.23 6.75
CA ALA A 201 -3.31 -20.34 5.88
C ALA A 201 -4.27 -19.86 4.77
N ASN A 202 -4.24 -20.49 3.60
CA ASN A 202 -4.96 -20.02 2.41
C ASN A 202 -6.47 -19.88 2.63
N GLU A 203 -7.07 -20.83 3.35
CA GLU A 203 -8.49 -20.85 3.70
C GLU A 203 -8.91 -19.72 4.66
N ARG A 204 -7.94 -19.09 5.34
CA ARG A 204 -8.15 -17.94 6.22
C ARG A 204 -7.96 -16.60 5.52
N ILE A 205 -7.72 -16.61 4.20
CA ILE A 205 -7.57 -15.41 3.38
C ILE A 205 -8.86 -15.18 2.60
N ARG A 206 -9.52 -14.05 2.87
CA ARG A 206 -10.66 -13.60 2.07
C ARG A 206 -10.16 -12.74 0.91
N GLN A 207 -10.54 -13.12 -0.30
CA GLN A 207 -10.29 -12.31 -1.49
C GLN A 207 -11.48 -11.39 -1.76
N ILE A 208 -11.21 -10.13 -2.09
CA ILE A 208 -12.20 -9.11 -2.43
C ILE A 208 -11.72 -8.45 -3.74
N PRO A 209 -12.56 -8.38 -4.80
CA PRO A 209 -12.18 -7.72 -6.04
C PRO A 209 -11.72 -6.29 -5.77
N LEU A 210 -10.54 -5.91 -6.23
CA LEU A 210 -10.00 -4.56 -6.05
C LEU A 210 -10.41 -3.67 -7.23
N TYR A 211 -11.04 -2.54 -6.94
CA TYR A 211 -11.49 -1.59 -7.95
C TYR A 211 -10.32 -1.03 -8.77
N GLN A 212 -10.48 -1.02 -10.10
CA GLN A 212 -9.51 -0.51 -11.07
C GLN A 212 -10.04 0.81 -11.67
N TRP A 213 -9.47 1.93 -11.22
CA TRP A 213 -9.96 3.27 -11.61
C TRP A 213 -9.71 3.61 -13.09
N ASP A 214 -8.69 3.00 -13.69
CA ASP A 214 -8.31 3.17 -15.08
C ASP A 214 -9.09 2.24 -16.04
N ALA A 215 -9.89 1.32 -15.50
CA ALA A 215 -10.73 0.38 -16.25
C ALA A 215 -12.12 0.23 -15.60
N GLU A 216 -12.71 1.36 -15.16
CA GLU A 216 -13.95 1.36 -14.37
C GLU A 216 -15.09 0.57 -15.03
N GLU A 217 -15.41 0.84 -16.30
CA GLU A 217 -16.56 0.23 -16.98
C GLU A 217 -16.39 -1.29 -17.11
N GLU A 218 -15.20 -1.73 -17.55
CA GLU A 218 -14.84 -3.14 -17.68
C GLU A 218 -14.88 -3.84 -16.32
N PHE A 219 -14.26 -3.22 -15.30
CA PHE A 219 -14.26 -3.75 -13.94
C PHE A 219 -15.68 -3.92 -13.41
N MET A 220 -16.54 -2.90 -13.54
CA MET A 220 -17.90 -2.95 -13.02
C MET A 220 -18.75 -3.98 -13.77
N ALA A 221 -18.60 -4.09 -15.09
CA ALA A 221 -19.25 -5.11 -15.90
C ALA A 221 -18.81 -6.52 -15.48
N ALA A 222 -17.51 -6.76 -15.30
CA ALA A 222 -16.97 -8.04 -14.86
C ALA A 222 -17.39 -8.39 -13.43
N LEU A 223 -17.31 -7.43 -12.50
CA LEU A 223 -17.69 -7.57 -11.10
C LEU A 223 -19.14 -8.06 -10.99
N PHE A 224 -20.04 -7.41 -11.71
CA PHE A 224 -21.46 -7.72 -11.68
C PHE A 224 -21.80 -8.96 -12.51
N GLY A 225 -21.16 -9.16 -13.67
CA GLY A 225 -21.29 -10.37 -14.49
C GLY A 225 -20.91 -11.63 -13.71
N ALA A 226 -19.86 -11.55 -12.90
CA ALA A 226 -19.38 -12.63 -12.04
C ALA A 226 -20.21 -12.82 -10.74
N GLY A 227 -21.27 -12.04 -10.53
CA GLY A 227 -22.14 -12.21 -9.36
C GLY A 227 -21.66 -11.52 -8.08
N PHE A 228 -20.58 -10.73 -8.11
CA PHE A 228 -20.09 -10.08 -6.91
C PHE A 228 -21.00 -8.93 -6.46
N HIS A 229 -21.10 -8.77 -5.14
CA HIS A 229 -21.85 -7.69 -4.47
C HIS A 229 -20.94 -6.84 -3.58
N LYS A 230 -19.62 -6.96 -3.72
CA LYS A 230 -18.66 -6.23 -2.93
C LYS A 230 -17.39 -5.97 -3.72
N MET A 231 -16.75 -4.85 -3.45
CA MET A 231 -15.43 -4.52 -3.98
C MET A 231 -14.57 -3.90 -2.89
N ALA A 232 -13.26 -3.91 -3.10
CA ALA A 232 -12.30 -3.22 -2.29
C ALA A 232 -11.85 -1.93 -2.98
N TRP A 233 -11.53 -0.92 -2.17
CA TRP A 233 -10.92 0.32 -2.59
C TRP A 233 -9.62 0.54 -1.82
N HIS A 234 -8.56 0.94 -2.53
CA HIS A 234 -7.25 1.24 -1.97
C HIS A 234 -6.99 2.74 -2.03
N SER A 235 -7.21 3.42 -0.92
CA SER A 235 -6.83 4.83 -0.75
C SER A 235 -5.33 4.91 -0.49
N ARG A 236 -4.57 5.50 -1.41
CA ARG A 236 -3.13 5.66 -1.28
C ARG A 236 -2.62 6.96 -1.86
N TYR A 237 -1.49 7.45 -1.35
CA TYR A 237 -0.77 8.53 -1.98
C TYR A 237 0.20 7.97 -3.03
N PRO A 238 0.16 8.41 -4.30
CA PRO A 238 0.99 7.83 -5.35
C PRO A 238 2.46 8.20 -5.13
N THR A 239 3.27 7.22 -4.70
CA THR A 239 4.70 7.39 -4.41
C THR A 239 5.54 6.32 -5.09
N ALA A 240 6.86 6.49 -5.09
CA ALA A 240 7.79 5.45 -5.53
C ALA A 240 7.61 4.16 -4.69
N GLY A 241 6.87 3.20 -5.23
CA GLY A 241 6.60 1.90 -4.63
C GLY A 241 5.75 1.06 -5.57
N ASN A 242 6.12 -0.21 -5.79
CA ASN A 242 5.47 -1.04 -6.81
C ASN A 242 4.01 -1.38 -6.47
N TYR A 243 3.73 -1.68 -5.20
CA TYR A 243 2.41 -2.15 -4.74
C TYR A 243 1.76 -1.20 -3.72
N TYR A 244 2.54 -0.75 -2.74
CA TYR A 244 2.06 0.09 -1.65
C TYR A 244 2.74 1.45 -1.68
N ALA A 245 2.01 2.48 -1.25
CA ALA A 245 2.59 3.78 -1.02
C ALA A 245 3.62 3.73 0.12
N ARG A 246 4.62 4.58 0.02
CA ARG A 246 5.79 4.65 0.89
C ARG A 246 5.84 6.02 1.55
N PRO A 247 5.64 6.15 2.87
CA PRO A 247 5.68 7.45 3.53
C PRO A 247 7.06 8.10 3.47
N TYR A 248 7.08 9.43 3.33
CA TYR A 248 8.33 10.21 3.30
C TYR A 248 9.16 10.08 4.58
N TRP A 249 8.53 9.78 5.72
CA TRP A 249 9.22 9.61 6.99
C TRP A 249 9.82 8.21 7.20
N MET A 250 9.78 7.30 6.21
CA MET A 250 10.42 5.98 6.35
C MET A 250 11.95 6.03 6.43
N GLY A 251 12.57 7.16 6.09
CA GLY A 251 14.01 7.36 6.23
C GLY A 251 14.46 7.89 7.60
N LEU A 252 13.51 8.14 8.52
CA LEU A 252 13.77 8.54 9.91
C LEU A 252 13.90 7.30 10.82
#